data_AF-A0A128E9Y1-F1
#
_entry.id   AF-A0A128E9Y1-F1
#
_cell.length_a   1.000
_cell.length_b   1.000
_cell.length_c   1.000
_cell.angle_alpha   90.00
_cell.angle_beta   90.00
_cell.angle_gamma   90.00
#
_symmetry.space_group_name_H-M   'P 1'
#
loop_
_entity.id
_entity.type
_entity.pdbx_description
1 polymer ?
#
loop_
_entity_poly.entity_id
_entity_poly.type
_entity_poly.pdbx_seq_one_letter_code
_entity_poly.pdbx_strand_id
1 'polypeptide(L)'
;MKFQDQNKIVDYINQNLQGYDGLVQFSHRKTDANKDIFYKKKVEVENENGFICEAYFCNDEKSVSIKMLDGEWFINEIDIANISKDDIVIYETNYNLNVKMVQIWKEEKDEKCLGFGVLKLKNIVFGGFVDKDKGEDDDNSTL
;
A
#
# COMPACT_ATOMS: atom_id res chain seq x y z
N MET A 1 0.89 14.47 4.21
CA MET A 1 1.65 15.37 3.31
C MET A 1 0.86 15.54 2.01
N LYS A 2 1.06 16.61 1.23
CA LYS A 2 0.40 16.74 -0.08
C LYS A 2 1.22 17.47 -1.14
N PHE A 3 0.94 17.18 -2.41
CA PHE A 3 1.56 17.80 -3.58
C PHE A 3 0.49 18.27 -4.58
N GLN A 4 0.78 19.33 -5.33
CA GLN A 4 -0.08 19.86 -6.41
C GLN A 4 0.58 19.75 -7.79
N ASP A 5 1.84 19.28 -7.82
CA ASP A 5 2.66 19.20 -9.03
C ASP A 5 3.02 17.74 -9.28
N GLN A 6 2.75 17.27 -10.49
CA GLN A 6 2.99 15.89 -10.89
C GLN A 6 4.46 15.50 -10.84
N ASN A 7 5.37 16.40 -11.21
CA ASN A 7 6.80 16.13 -11.13
C ASN A 7 7.21 15.96 -9.67
N LYS A 8 6.68 16.77 -8.75
CA LYS A 8 7.02 16.66 -7.32
C LYS A 8 6.55 15.35 -6.70
N ILE A 9 5.38 14.84 -7.07
CA ILE A 9 4.94 13.53 -6.55
C ILE A 9 5.74 12.38 -7.16
N VAL A 10 6.12 12.47 -8.44
CA VAL A 10 7.01 11.50 -9.09
C VAL A 10 8.39 11.52 -8.44
N ASP A 11 8.96 12.71 -8.19
CA ASP A 11 10.23 12.88 -7.48
C ASP A 11 10.17 12.29 -6.08
N TYR A 12 9.09 12.54 -5.33
CA TYR A 12 8.89 11.96 -4.01
C TYR A 12 8.90 10.42 -4.07
N ILE A 13 8.15 9.82 -4.99
CA ILE A 13 8.12 8.35 -5.14
C ILE A 13 9.54 7.83 -5.43
N ASN A 14 10.22 8.41 -6.40
CA ASN A 14 11.54 7.96 -6.83
C ASN A 14 12.64 8.19 -5.79
N GLN A 15 12.54 9.21 -4.94
CA GLN A 15 13.59 9.54 -3.98
C GLN A 15 13.33 8.95 -2.58
N ASN A 16 12.07 8.82 -2.18
CA ASN A 16 11.71 8.47 -0.80
C ASN A 16 11.18 7.05 -0.63
N LEU A 17 10.71 6.40 -1.69
CA LEU A 17 10.10 5.06 -1.62
C LEU A 17 11.01 3.98 -2.21
N GLN A 18 12.33 4.23 -2.25
CA GLN A 18 13.30 3.20 -2.61
C GLN A 18 13.32 2.08 -1.58
N GLY A 19 13.37 0.84 -2.05
CA GLY A 19 13.30 -0.36 -1.20
C GLY A 19 11.89 -0.76 -0.76
N TYR A 20 10.86 -0.03 -1.21
CA TYR A 20 9.47 -0.42 -1.03
C TYR A 20 9.03 -1.28 -2.20
N ASP A 21 8.18 -2.25 -1.90
CA ASP A 21 7.31 -2.84 -2.91
C ASP A 21 6.12 -1.90 -3.14
N GLY A 22 5.61 -1.82 -4.36
CA GLY A 22 4.47 -0.94 -4.63
C GLY A 22 3.79 -1.13 -5.97
N LEU A 23 2.72 -0.37 -6.14
CA LEU A 23 1.88 -0.31 -7.33
C LEU A 23 1.52 1.15 -7.59
N VAL A 24 1.61 1.59 -8.85
CA VAL A 24 1.19 2.90 -9.30
C VAL A 24 0.10 2.76 -10.36
N GLN A 25 -1.02 3.48 -10.22
CA GLN A 25 -2.06 3.50 -11.22
C GLN A 25 -2.19 4.88 -11.85
N PHE A 26 -2.00 4.95 -13.16
CA PHE A 26 -2.20 6.16 -13.95
C PHE A 26 -3.64 6.29 -14.46
N SER A 27 -4.10 7.53 -14.64
CA SER A 27 -5.45 7.85 -15.11
C SER A 27 -5.69 7.55 -16.58
N HIS A 28 -4.63 7.54 -17.40
CA HIS A 28 -4.73 7.48 -18.86
C HIS A 28 -4.66 6.07 -19.43
N ARG A 29 -4.32 5.06 -18.62
CA ARG A 29 -4.12 3.68 -19.07
C ARG A 29 -4.42 2.67 -17.96
N LYS A 30 -4.64 1.41 -18.35
CA LYS A 30 -4.64 0.29 -17.41
C LYS A 30 -3.24 0.09 -16.83
N THR A 31 -3.19 -0.46 -15.62
CA THR A 31 -1.94 -0.89 -14.99
C THR A 31 -1.19 -1.89 -15.86
N ASP A 32 0.09 -1.62 -16.09
CA ASP A 32 1.06 -2.49 -16.75
C ASP A 32 1.99 -3.08 -15.69
N ALA A 33 1.87 -4.38 -15.42
CA ALA A 33 2.63 -5.05 -14.36
C ALA A 33 4.15 -4.87 -14.48
N ASN A 34 4.69 -4.70 -15.69
CA ASN A 34 6.13 -4.56 -15.87
C ASN A 34 6.63 -3.17 -15.47
N LYS A 35 5.77 -2.15 -15.61
CA LYS A 35 6.11 -0.74 -15.37
C LYS A 35 5.63 -0.22 -14.03
N ASP A 36 4.44 -0.63 -13.63
CA ASP A 36 3.68 0.00 -12.57
C ASP A 36 3.73 -0.76 -11.24
N ILE A 37 4.08 -2.05 -11.29
CA ILE A 37 4.27 -2.88 -10.09
C ILE A 37 5.76 -2.97 -9.81
N PHE A 38 6.14 -2.61 -8.60
CA PHE A 38 7.49 -2.70 -8.04
C PHE A 38 7.47 -3.82 -7.00
N TYR A 39 7.95 -5.00 -7.37
CA TYR A 39 8.09 -6.12 -6.43
C TYR A 39 9.54 -6.59 -6.47
N LYS A 40 10.24 -6.48 -5.33
CA LYS A 40 11.66 -6.83 -5.17
C LYS A 40 12.57 -6.19 -6.24
N LYS A 41 12.21 -4.98 -6.68
CA LYS A 41 12.95 -4.21 -7.69
C LYS A 41 12.98 -2.73 -7.36
N LYS A 42 13.88 -2.00 -8.02
CA LYS A 42 14.02 -0.55 -7.90
C LYS A 42 12.70 0.15 -8.24
N VAL A 43 12.31 1.13 -7.43
CA VAL A 43 11.17 2.00 -7.72
C VAL A 43 11.61 3.05 -8.72
N GLU A 44 10.95 3.11 -9.87
CA GLU A 44 11.26 4.09 -10.93
C GLU A 44 9.97 4.39 -11.69
N VAL A 45 9.42 5.56 -11.43
CA VAL A 45 8.21 6.09 -12.04
C VAL A 45 8.59 7.24 -12.95
N GLU A 46 8.14 7.18 -14.19
CA GLU A 46 8.27 8.30 -15.11
C GLU A 46 7.02 9.17 -15.06
N ASN A 47 7.19 10.46 -15.32
CA ASN A 47 6.05 11.31 -15.58
C ASN A 47 5.51 11.00 -16.98
N GLU A 48 4.29 10.47 -17.04
CA GLU A 48 3.60 10.11 -18.28
C GLU A 48 2.38 11.02 -18.52
N ASN A 49 1.68 10.79 -19.64
CA ASN A 49 0.38 11.43 -19.89
C ASN A 49 -0.61 11.19 -18.74
N GLY A 50 -1.60 12.06 -18.58
CA GLY A 50 -2.54 11.96 -17.46
C GLY A 50 -1.83 12.20 -16.12
N PHE A 51 -2.23 11.48 -15.08
CA PHE A 51 -1.74 11.65 -13.71
C PHE A 51 -1.82 10.33 -12.93
N ILE A 52 -1.08 10.24 -11.82
CA ILE A 52 -1.20 9.12 -10.86
C ILE A 52 -2.55 9.27 -10.12
N CYS A 53 -3.49 8.37 -10.33
CA CYS A 53 -4.77 8.32 -9.61
C CYS A 53 -4.57 7.88 -8.16
N GLU A 54 -3.88 6.75 -8.02
CA GLU A 54 -3.55 6.15 -6.75
C GLU A 54 -2.22 5.41 -6.86
N ALA A 55 -1.50 5.35 -5.75
CA ALA A 55 -0.35 4.49 -5.63
C ALA A 55 -0.25 3.98 -4.20
N TYR A 56 0.33 2.79 -4.07
CA TYR A 56 0.48 2.08 -2.82
C TYR A 56 1.89 1.54 -2.75
N PHE A 57 2.55 1.76 -1.63
CA PHE A 57 3.89 1.26 -1.37
C PHE A 57 3.94 0.69 0.03
N CYS A 58 4.69 -0.35 0.24
CA CYS A 58 5.05 -0.77 1.58
C CYS A 58 6.49 -1.24 1.65
N ASN A 59 7.07 -1.11 2.83
CA ASN A 59 8.13 -1.98 3.26
C ASN A 59 7.60 -2.81 4.44
N ASP A 60 8.48 -3.55 5.09
CA ASP A 60 8.07 -4.41 6.21
C ASP A 60 7.55 -3.63 7.42
N GLU A 61 7.80 -2.31 7.50
CA GLU A 61 7.47 -1.49 8.66
C GLU A 61 6.31 -0.51 8.38
N LYS A 62 6.11 -0.09 7.12
CA LYS A 62 5.27 1.06 6.76
C LYS A 62 4.50 0.81 5.48
N SER A 63 3.24 1.23 5.48
CA SER A 63 2.39 1.37 4.31
C SER A 63 2.23 2.84 3.94
N VAL A 64 2.52 3.19 2.69
CA VAL A 64 2.33 4.52 2.11
C VAL A 64 1.26 4.44 1.04
N SER A 65 0.18 5.22 1.19
CA SER A 65 -0.84 5.40 0.17
C SER A 65 -0.80 6.83 -0.38
N ILE A 66 -0.86 6.95 -1.70
CA ILE A 66 -0.93 8.19 -2.43
C ILE A 66 -2.26 8.22 -3.17
N LYS A 67 -3.08 9.25 -2.97
CA LYS A 67 -4.38 9.40 -3.64
C LYS A 67 -4.54 10.79 -4.23
N MET A 68 -4.93 10.86 -5.49
CA MET A 68 -5.35 12.11 -6.13
C MET A 68 -6.78 12.46 -5.70
N LEU A 69 -6.95 13.59 -5.01
CA LEU A 69 -8.24 14.13 -4.58
C LEU A 69 -8.27 15.63 -4.91
N ASP A 70 -9.28 16.08 -5.64
CA ASP A 70 -9.49 17.49 -6.01
C ASP A 70 -8.26 18.21 -6.58
N GLY A 71 -7.46 17.49 -7.39
CA GLY A 71 -6.27 18.03 -8.04
C GLY A 71 -5.02 18.07 -7.16
N GLU A 72 -5.07 17.50 -5.95
CA GLU A 72 -3.91 17.34 -5.07
C GLU A 72 -3.63 15.86 -4.78
N TRP A 73 -2.35 15.48 -4.72
CA TRP A 73 -1.93 14.17 -4.25
C TRP A 73 -1.76 14.20 -2.74
N PHE A 74 -2.58 13.43 -2.03
CA PHE A 74 -2.47 13.23 -0.59
C PHE A 74 -1.66 11.98 -0.29
N ILE A 75 -0.68 12.13 0.59
CA ILE A 75 0.16 11.04 1.06
C ILE A 75 -0.17 10.76 2.51
N ASN A 76 -0.53 9.51 2.75
CA ASN A 76 -0.79 8.95 4.07
C ASN A 76 0.18 7.79 4.31
N GLU A 77 0.79 7.79 5.49
CA GLU A 77 1.76 6.80 5.93
C GLU A 77 1.25 6.17 7.22
N ILE A 78 1.24 4.85 7.28
CA ILE A 78 0.75 4.07 8.40
C ILE A 78 1.83 3.05 8.78
N ASP A 79 2.14 3.00 10.07
CA ASP A 79 2.97 1.95 10.66
C ASP A 79 2.23 0.61 10.60
N ILE A 80 2.89 -0.38 10.04
CA ILE A 80 2.40 -1.76 9.91
C ILE A 80 3.39 -2.77 10.50
N ALA A 81 4.36 -2.31 11.30
CA ALA A 81 5.28 -3.19 11.99
C ALA A 81 4.54 -4.01 13.07
N ASN A 82 4.90 -5.28 13.22
CA ASN A 82 4.34 -6.21 14.21
C ASN A 82 2.83 -6.47 14.06
N ILE A 83 2.29 -6.42 12.84
CA ILE A 83 0.89 -6.79 12.61
C ILE A 83 0.74 -8.31 12.61
N SER A 84 -0.32 -8.81 13.25
CA SER A 84 -0.65 -10.23 13.26
C SER A 84 -0.90 -10.74 11.84
N LYS A 85 -0.47 -11.98 11.55
CA LYS A 85 -0.80 -12.66 10.29
C LYS A 85 -2.32 -12.82 10.11
N ASP A 86 -3.07 -12.91 11.21
CA ASP A 86 -4.54 -13.02 11.18
C ASP A 86 -5.24 -11.73 10.69
N ASP A 87 -4.53 -10.60 10.75
CA ASP A 87 -5.04 -9.29 10.31
C ASP A 87 -4.68 -9.00 8.84
N ILE A 88 -4.16 -10.00 8.12
CA ILE A 88 -3.77 -9.89 6.73
C ILE A 88 -4.84 -10.54 5.84
N VAL A 89 -5.24 -9.84 4.79
CA VAL A 89 -6.12 -10.35 3.74
C VAL A 89 -5.40 -10.34 2.40
N ILE A 90 -5.43 -11.46 1.70
CA ILE A 90 -4.81 -11.61 0.39
C ILE A 90 -5.89 -11.54 -0.69
N TYR A 91 -5.66 -10.71 -1.70
CA TYR A 91 -6.52 -10.58 -2.87
C TYR A 91 -5.82 -11.17 -4.09
N GLU A 92 -6.51 -12.08 -4.78
CA GLU A 92 -6.05 -12.59 -6.06
C GLU A 92 -6.12 -11.49 -7.12
N THR A 93 -5.04 -11.33 -7.87
CA THR A 93 -5.00 -10.40 -9.00
C THR A 93 -4.82 -11.13 -10.32
N ASN A 94 -4.90 -10.41 -11.45
CA ASN A 94 -4.62 -10.98 -12.76
C ASN A 94 -3.12 -11.08 -13.10
N TYR A 95 -2.24 -10.65 -12.18
CA TYR A 95 -0.79 -10.72 -12.34
C TYR A 95 -0.25 -12.02 -11.73
N ASN A 96 1.06 -12.26 -11.83
CA ASN A 96 1.72 -13.40 -11.16
C ASN A 96 1.88 -13.18 -9.64
N LEU A 97 1.30 -12.10 -9.11
CA LEU A 97 1.37 -11.68 -7.72
C LEU A 97 -0.04 -11.52 -7.15
N ASN A 98 -0.22 -11.90 -5.90
CA ASN A 98 -1.39 -11.53 -5.12
C ASN A 98 -1.08 -10.29 -4.29
N VAL A 99 -2.10 -9.51 -3.95
CA VAL A 99 -1.95 -8.29 -3.15
C VAL A 99 -2.27 -8.59 -1.70
N LYS A 100 -1.36 -8.20 -0.81
CA LYS A 100 -1.53 -8.28 0.64
C LYS A 100 -2.12 -6.97 1.15
N MET A 101 -3.20 -7.05 1.91
CA MET A 101 -3.80 -5.90 2.60
C MET A 101 -3.79 -6.16 4.10
N VAL A 102 -3.39 -5.17 4.88
CA VAL A 102 -3.23 -5.24 6.33
C VAL A 102 -4.37 -4.48 7.00
N GLN A 103 -5.04 -5.12 7.95
CA GLN A 103 -6.09 -4.53 8.75
C GLN A 103 -5.50 -3.94 10.04
N ILE A 104 -5.75 -2.66 10.29
CA ILE A 104 -5.29 -1.97 11.49
C ILE A 104 -6.45 -1.87 12.46
N TRP A 105 -6.33 -2.60 13.56
CA TRP A 105 -7.28 -2.59 14.66
C TRP A 105 -6.76 -1.72 15.80
N LYS A 106 -7.65 -0.96 16.43
CA LYS A 106 -7.33 -0.23 17.66
C LYS A 106 -8.36 -0.55 18.72
N GLU A 107 -7.87 -0.75 19.94
CA GLU A 107 -8.74 -0.92 21.10
C GLU A 107 -9.37 0.42 21.48
N GLU A 108 -10.69 0.46 21.55
CA GLU A 108 -11.46 1.62 21.97
C GLU A 108 -12.57 1.18 22.92
N LYS A 109 -12.91 2.03 23.89
CA LYS A 109 -14.02 1.77 24.80
C LYS A 109 -15.34 1.86 24.04
N ASP A 110 -16.19 0.86 24.21
CA ASP A 110 -17.52 0.83 23.59
C ASP A 110 -18.62 0.81 24.65
N GLU A 111 -19.47 1.83 24.63
CA GLU A 111 -20.58 1.99 25.58
C GLU A 111 -21.60 0.83 25.49
N LYS A 112 -21.80 0.25 24.30
CA LYS A 112 -22.68 -0.91 24.12
C LYS A 112 -22.08 -2.19 24.71
N CYS A 113 -20.76 -2.20 24.88
CA CYS A 113 -20.03 -3.21 25.61
C CYS A 113 -19.71 -2.75 27.03
N LEU A 114 -20.59 -1.95 27.66
CA LEU A 114 -20.43 -1.50 29.05
C LEU A 114 -19.10 -0.77 29.32
N GLY A 115 -18.51 -0.13 28.30
CA GLY A 115 -17.23 0.55 28.37
C GLY A 115 -16.00 -0.35 28.31
N PHE A 116 -16.16 -1.65 28.03
CA PHE A 116 -15.03 -2.55 27.75
C PHE A 116 -14.28 -2.11 26.49
N GLY A 117 -12.97 -2.33 26.50
CA GLY A 117 -12.12 -2.15 25.33
C GLY A 117 -12.46 -3.21 24.28
N VAL A 118 -12.80 -2.75 23.09
CA VAL A 118 -13.09 -3.61 21.94
C VAL A 118 -12.23 -3.17 20.76
N LEU A 119 -11.77 -4.14 19.99
CA LEU A 119 -11.04 -3.86 18.76
C LEU A 119 -12.01 -3.28 17.72
N LYS A 120 -11.65 -2.13 17.18
CA LYS A 120 -12.36 -1.46 16.09
C LYS A 120 -11.41 -1.36 14.89
N LEU A 121 -11.90 -1.78 13.72
CA LEU A 121 -11.16 -1.64 12.47
C LEU A 121 -11.02 -0.14 12.17
N LYS A 122 -9.79 0.31 11.96
CA LYS A 122 -9.49 1.72 11.67
C LYS A 122 -9.10 1.94 10.24
N ASN A 123 -8.23 1.08 9.71
CA ASN A 123 -7.75 1.19 8.35
C ASN A 123 -7.54 -0.19 7.74
N ILE A 124 -7.63 -0.24 6.41
CA ILE A 124 -7.11 -1.35 5.61
C ILE A 124 -6.08 -0.72 4.68
N VAL A 125 -4.84 -1.20 4.74
CA VAL A 125 -3.70 -0.60 4.04
C VAL A 125 -2.96 -1.63 3.21
N PHE A 126 -2.17 -1.18 2.25
CA PHE A 126 -1.39 -2.07 1.41
C PHE A 126 -0.21 -2.67 2.20
N GLY A 127 -0.07 -3.99 2.14
CA GLY A 127 0.98 -4.75 2.84
C GLY A 127 1.93 -5.49 1.89
N GLY A 128 1.93 -5.18 0.60
CA GLY A 128 2.87 -5.74 -0.36
C GLY A 128 2.26 -6.81 -1.25
N PHE A 129 3.12 -7.71 -1.73
CA PHE A 129 2.74 -8.76 -2.66
C PHE A 129 3.16 -10.14 -2.18
N VAL A 130 2.45 -11.16 -2.65
CA VAL A 130 2.76 -12.58 -2.44
C VAL A 130 2.89 -13.26 -3.80
N ASP A 131 3.96 -14.03 -3.99
CA ASP A 131 4.16 -14.85 -5.19
C ASP A 131 3.07 -15.92 -5.27
N LYS A 132 2.35 -16.00 -6.41
CA LYS A 132 1.31 -17.02 -6.59
C LYS A 132 1.84 -18.46 -6.54
N ASP A 133 3.07 -18.65 -7.02
CA ASP A 133 3.68 -19.97 -7.14
C ASP A 133 4.29 -20.49 -5.83
N LYS A 134 4.43 -19.65 -4.80
CA LYS A 134 5.09 -20.02 -3.53
C LYS A 134 4.14 -20.37 -2.39
N GLY A 135 2.84 -20.11 -2.50
CA GLY A 135 1.89 -20.38 -1.41
C GLY A 135 2.22 -19.59 -0.12
N GLU A 136 1.31 -19.61 0.84
CA GLU A 136 1.42 -18.83 2.09
C GLU A 136 2.54 -19.33 3.04
N ASP A 137 3.08 -20.53 2.81
CA ASP A 137 3.92 -21.24 3.79
C ASP A 137 5.40 -20.80 3.82
N ASP A 138 5.88 -20.05 2.82
CA ASP A 138 7.30 -19.68 2.70
C ASP A 138 7.64 -18.24 3.18
N ASP A 139 6.65 -17.38 3.45
CA ASP A 139 6.89 -16.06 4.07
C ASP A 139 6.91 -16.19 5.60
N ASN A 140 8.04 -16.73 6.08
CA ASN A 140 8.39 -16.77 7.49
C ASN A 140 8.86 -15.39 8.03
N SER A 141 8.55 -14.31 7.33
CA SER A 141 8.71 -12.94 7.78
C SER A 141 7.50 -12.54 8.61
N THR A 142 7.67 -12.48 9.92
CA THR A 142 6.96 -11.48 10.71
C THR A 142 7.32 -10.12 10.10
N LEU A 143 6.32 -9.33 9.74
CA LEU A 143 6.52 -7.91 9.46
C LEU A 143 6.74 -7.17 10.79
#